data_AF-A0A7C1BBS3-F1
#
_entry.id   AF-A0A7C1BBS3-F1
#
_cell.length_a   1.000
_cell.length_b   1.000
_cell.length_c   1.000
_cell.angle_alpha   90.00
_cell.angle_beta   90.00
_cell.angle_gamma   90.00
#
_symmetry.space_group_name_H-M   'P 1'
#
loop_
_entity.id
_entity.type
_entity.pdbx_description
1 polymer ?
#
loop_
_entity_poly.entity_id
_entity_poly.type
_entity_poly.pdbx_seq_one_letter_code
_entity_poly.pdbx_strand_id
1 'polypeptide(L)'
;DEVSMEKLYFFRNVTTAMEVGEARGVIILALTLKKIKINEYTPYQVKMAVTGYGRARKENVRDMVMKILNLKERPKFDDVSDALAIAICHANSYAMKKRVGEFDVS
;
A
#
# COMPACT_ATOMS: atom_id res chain seq x y z
N ASP A 1 -1.65 11.13 11.83
CA ASP A 1 -1.38 10.82 10.42
C ASP A 1 -0.54 9.56 10.28
N GLU A 2 -0.88 8.73 9.31
CA GLU A 2 -0.09 7.55 8.91
C GLU A 2 0.15 7.61 7.39
N VAL A 3 1.26 7.05 6.94
CA VAL A 3 1.59 6.87 5.52
C VAL A 3 1.73 5.39 5.22
N SER A 4 1.15 4.96 4.11
CA SER A 4 1.24 3.59 3.62
C SER A 4 1.98 3.55 2.29
N MET A 5 2.90 2.60 2.13
CA MET A 5 3.68 2.41 0.90
C MET A 5 3.86 0.93 0.56
N GLU A 6 4.21 0.66 -0.69
CA GLU A 6 4.51 -0.70 -1.15
C GLU A 6 5.85 -1.19 -0.59
N LYS A 7 5.88 -2.44 -0.16
CA LYS A 7 7.10 -3.12 0.25
C LYS A 7 7.87 -3.57 -0.99
N LEU A 8 9.01 -2.95 -1.24
CA LEU A 8 9.89 -3.30 -2.35
C LEU A 8 10.70 -4.56 -2.05
N TYR A 9 10.81 -5.43 -3.06
CA TYR A 9 11.70 -6.60 -3.08
C TYR A 9 12.68 -6.46 -4.23
N PHE A 10 13.97 -6.30 -3.94
CA PHE A 10 15.02 -6.21 -4.95
C PHE A 10 15.68 -7.59 -5.11
N PHE A 11 15.32 -8.33 -6.18
CA PHE A 11 15.85 -9.69 -6.39
C PHE A 11 16.80 -9.84 -7.57
N ARG A 12 16.82 -8.91 -8.56
CA ARG A 12 17.57 -9.14 -9.80
C ARG A 12 18.25 -7.95 -10.46
N ASN A 13 17.90 -6.69 -10.13
CA ASN A 13 18.40 -5.53 -10.87
C ASN A 13 18.98 -4.47 -9.91
N VAL A 14 20.29 -4.55 -9.66
CA VAL A 14 20.99 -3.78 -8.63
C VAL A 14 21.03 -2.28 -8.97
N THR A 15 21.20 -1.92 -10.25
CA THR A 15 21.30 -0.53 -10.69
C THR A 15 20.03 0.27 -10.40
N THR A 16 18.86 -0.23 -10.82
CA THR A 16 17.58 0.41 -10.55
C THR A 16 17.20 0.32 -9.06
N ALA A 17 17.65 -0.72 -8.36
CA ALA A 17 17.42 -0.85 -6.92
C ALA A 17 18.09 0.27 -6.11
N MET A 18 19.26 0.74 -6.57
CA MET A 18 20.01 1.78 -5.88
C MET A 18 19.31 3.15 -5.99
N GLU A 19 18.90 3.56 -7.19
CA GLU A 19 18.16 4.82 -7.41
C GLU A 19 16.83 4.85 -6.62
N VAL A 20 16.07 3.76 -6.67
CA VAL A 20 14.82 3.64 -5.92
C VAL A 20 15.09 3.60 -4.40
N GLY A 21 16.18 2.97 -3.98
CA GLY A 21 16.61 2.92 -2.59
C GLY A 21 16.96 4.29 -2.02
N GLU A 22 17.69 5.11 -2.77
CA GLU A 22 18.05 6.48 -2.39
C GLU A 22 16.80 7.36 -2.23
N ALA A 23 15.92 7.38 -3.24
CA ALA A 23 14.67 8.14 -3.18
C ALA A 23 13.80 7.71 -1.99
N ARG A 24 13.70 6.41 -1.76
CA ARG A 24 12.95 5.85 -0.64
C ARG A 24 13.57 6.20 0.72
N GLY A 25 14.90 6.19 0.82
CA GLY A 25 15.62 6.60 2.04
C GLY A 25 15.28 8.03 2.45
N VAL A 26 15.28 8.97 1.49
CA VAL A 26 14.89 10.36 1.72
C VAL A 26 13.45 10.48 2.20
N ILE A 27 12.52 9.74 1.58
CA ILE A 27 11.10 9.73 1.96
C ILE A 27 10.92 9.22 3.40
N ILE A 28 11.53 8.08 3.73
CA ILE A 28 11.44 7.48 5.07
C ILE A 28 12.03 8.42 6.12
N LEU A 29 13.19 9.03 5.84
CA LEU A 29 13.81 10.01 6.73
C LEU A 29 12.88 11.21 6.97
N ALA A 30 12.34 11.81 5.92
CA ALA A 30 11.45 12.97 6.02
C ALA A 30 10.18 12.66 6.84
N LEU A 31 9.58 11.49 6.64
CA LEU A 31 8.42 11.03 7.40
C LEU A 31 8.76 10.77 8.87
N THR A 32 9.91 10.15 9.13
CA THR A 32 10.39 9.85 10.48
C THR A 32 10.69 11.14 11.27
N LEU A 33 11.34 12.12 10.65
CA LEU A 33 11.61 13.43 11.26
C LEU A 33 10.31 14.15 11.65
N LYS A 34 9.23 13.94 10.89
CA LYS A 34 7.89 14.44 11.20
C LYS A 34 7.09 13.55 12.18
N LYS A 35 7.68 12.47 12.69
CA LYS A 35 7.03 11.48 13.56
C LYS A 35 5.76 10.86 12.94
N ILE A 36 5.71 10.75 11.61
CA ILE A 36 4.60 10.12 10.90
C ILE A 36 4.86 8.61 10.82
N LYS A 37 3.87 7.82 11.21
CA LYS A 37 3.98 6.35 11.19
C LYS A 37 3.94 5.83 9.77
N ILE A 38 4.87 4.93 9.44
CA ILE A 38 5.02 4.33 8.12
C ILE A 38 4.55 2.88 8.18
N ASN A 39 3.68 2.48 7.27
CA ASN A 39 3.21 1.10 7.12
C ASN A 39 3.53 0.60 5.72
N GLU A 40 4.05 -0.63 5.64
CA GLU A 40 4.45 -1.25 4.38
C GLU A 40 3.61 -2.47 4.06
N TYR A 41 3.24 -2.62 2.79
CA TYR A 41 2.42 -3.73 2.31
C TYR A 41 3.05 -4.40 1.10
N THR A 42 3.15 -5.72 1.14
CA THR A 42 3.58 -6.51 -0.02
C THR A 42 2.54 -6.44 -1.14
N PRO A 43 2.95 -6.62 -2.41
CA PRO A 43 2.01 -6.71 -3.53
C PRO A 43 0.92 -7.76 -3.28
N TYR A 44 1.27 -8.87 -2.62
CA TYR A 44 0.33 -9.91 -2.24
C TYR A 44 -0.73 -9.43 -1.24
N GLN A 45 -0.32 -8.71 -0.19
CA GLN A 45 -1.24 -8.16 0.80
C GLN A 45 -2.19 -7.13 0.18
N VAL A 46 -1.68 -6.26 -0.68
CA VAL A 46 -2.51 -5.28 -1.39
C VAL A 46 -3.57 -5.99 -2.24
N LYS A 47 -3.18 -6.98 -3.05
CA LYS A 47 -4.10 -7.78 -3.86
C LYS A 47 -5.14 -8.50 -3.01
N MET A 48 -4.70 -9.13 -1.92
CA MET A 48 -5.60 -9.82 -1.00
C MET A 48 -6.62 -8.86 -0.39
N ALA A 49 -6.18 -7.69 0.07
CA ALA A 49 -7.04 -6.72 0.74
C ALA A 49 -8.05 -6.05 -0.20
N VAL A 50 -7.69 -5.87 -1.48
CA VAL A 50 -8.53 -5.17 -2.46
C VAL A 50 -9.45 -6.13 -3.22
N THR A 51 -8.96 -7.31 -3.61
CA THR A 51 -9.70 -8.23 -4.49
C THR A 51 -10.12 -9.53 -3.79
N GLY A 52 -9.70 -9.77 -2.55
CA GLY A 52 -9.88 -11.06 -1.87
C GLY A 52 -9.00 -12.19 -2.42
N TYR A 53 -8.06 -11.90 -3.33
CA TYR A 53 -7.22 -12.91 -3.98
C TYR A 53 -5.79 -12.41 -4.20
N GLY A 54 -4.84 -12.91 -3.41
CA GLY A 54 -3.46 -12.41 -3.41
C GLY A 54 -2.67 -12.61 -4.72
N ARG A 55 -3.16 -13.45 -5.65
CA ARG A 55 -2.57 -13.65 -6.99
C ARG A 55 -3.34 -12.93 -8.09
N ALA A 56 -4.24 -12.01 -7.76
CA ALA A 56 -4.97 -11.22 -8.74
C ALA A 56 -4.03 -10.45 -9.68
N ARG A 57 -4.52 -10.22 -10.91
CA ARG A 57 -3.83 -9.38 -11.90
C ARG A 57 -3.99 -7.90 -11.54
N LYS A 58 -3.11 -7.03 -12.06
CA LYS A 58 -3.16 -5.58 -11.78
C LYS A 58 -4.48 -4.97 -12.24
N GLU A 59 -5.04 -5.45 -13.34
CA GLU A 59 -6.32 -4.98 -13.88
C GLU A 59 -7.46 -5.24 -12.89
N ASN A 60 -7.50 -6.45 -12.32
CA ASN A 60 -8.51 -6.81 -11.31
C ASN A 60 -8.41 -5.91 -10.06
N VAL A 61 -7.19 -5.55 -9.64
CA VAL A 61 -6.99 -4.61 -8.52
C VAL A 61 -7.58 -3.26 -8.87
N ARG A 62 -7.31 -2.73 -10.06
CA ARG A 62 -7.83 -1.43 -10.52
C ARG A 62 -9.35 -1.42 -10.59
N ASP A 63 -9.96 -2.44 -11.18
CA ASP A 63 -11.42 -2.55 -11.28
C ASP A 63 -12.06 -2.62 -9.89
N MET A 64 -11.41 -3.28 -8.93
CA MET A 64 -11.88 -3.32 -7.55
C MET A 64 -11.69 -1.98 -6.83
N VAL A 65 -10.58 -1.27 -7.03
CA VAL A 65 -10.39 0.09 -6.51
C VAL A 65 -11.51 1.01 -7.00
N MET A 66 -11.81 0.96 -8.29
CA MET A 66 -12.91 1.71 -8.91
C MET A 66 -14.25 1.43 -8.22
N LYS A 67 -14.57 0.14 -8.00
CA LYS A 67 -15.81 -0.28 -7.35
C LYS A 67 -15.87 0.13 -5.88
N ILE A 68 -14.79 -0.07 -5.13
CA ILE A 68 -14.71 0.24 -3.69
C ILE A 68 -14.87 1.74 -3.46
N LEU A 69 -14.24 2.57 -4.30
CA LEU A 69 -14.26 4.03 -4.18
C LEU A 69 -15.38 4.69 -5.00
N ASN A 70 -16.22 3.90 -5.68
CA ASN A 70 -17.29 4.36 -6.56
C ASN A 70 -16.82 5.42 -7.58
N LEU A 71 -15.66 5.20 -8.18
CA LEU A 71 -15.09 6.10 -9.17
C LEU A 71 -15.80 5.93 -10.51
N LYS A 72 -16.21 7.04 -11.13
CA LYS A 72 -16.90 7.04 -12.42
C LYS A 72 -15.97 6.76 -13.60
N GLU A 73 -14.72 7.20 -13.48
CA GLU A 73 -13.71 7.10 -14.53
C GLU A 73 -12.41 6.54 -13.98
N ARG A 74 -11.74 5.75 -14.81
CA ARG A 74 -10.47 5.13 -14.45
C ARG A 74 -9.42 6.24 -14.26
N PRO A 75 -8.61 6.20 -13.18
CA PRO A 75 -7.51 7.13 -13.02
C PRO A 75 -6.62 7.11 -14.27
N LYS A 76 -6.30 8.32 -14.78
CA LYS A 76 -5.51 8.50 -15.99
C LYS A 76 -4.11 7.88 -15.89
N PHE A 77 -3.55 7.86 -14.68
CA PHE A 77 -2.24 7.31 -14.38
C PHE A 77 -2.37 6.06 -13.53
N ASP A 78 -1.62 5.03 -13.92
CA ASP A 78 -1.60 3.75 -13.23
C ASP A 78 -1.13 3.86 -11.78
N ASP A 79 -0.15 4.74 -11.52
CA ASP A 79 0.41 4.98 -10.18
C ASP A 79 -0.62 5.49 -9.18
N VAL A 80 -1.62 6.25 -9.65
CA VAL A 80 -2.72 6.73 -8.80
C VAL A 80 -3.57 5.56 -8.33
N SER A 81 -3.85 4.59 -9.21
CA SER A 81 -4.62 3.40 -8.83
C SER A 81 -3.84 2.53 -7.84
N ASP A 82 -2.53 2.38 -8.05
CA ASP A 82 -1.66 1.60 -7.16
C ASP A 82 -1.57 2.27 -5.77
N ALA A 83 -1.48 3.61 -5.70
CA ALA A 83 -1.53 4.35 -4.45
C ALA A 83 -2.87 4.20 -3.70
N LEU A 84 -4.00 4.28 -4.42
CA LEU A 84 -5.33 4.07 -3.84
C LEU A 84 -5.50 2.64 -3.31
N ALA A 85 -4.99 1.64 -4.03
CA ALA A 85 -5.01 0.25 -3.59
C ALA A 85 -4.24 0.05 -2.27
N ILE A 86 -3.08 0.67 -2.13
CA ILE A 86 -2.27 0.64 -0.90
C ILE A 86 -3.02 1.32 0.25
N ALA A 87 -3.67 2.46 -0.01
CA ALA A 87 -4.48 3.15 0.99
C ALA A 87 -5.66 2.29 1.49
N ILE A 88 -6.37 1.61 0.58
CA ILE A 88 -7.45 0.67 0.93
C ILE A 88 -6.89 -0.49 1.78
N CYS A 89 -5.75 -1.06 1.37
CA CYS A 89 -5.07 -2.12 2.12
C CYS A 89 -4.70 -1.66 3.54
N HIS A 90 -4.22 -0.43 3.67
CA HIS A 90 -3.88 0.17 4.95
C HIS A 90 -5.12 0.37 5.83
N ALA A 91 -6.19 0.95 5.30
CA ALA A 91 -7.44 1.16 6.02
C ALA A 91 -8.01 -0.16 6.57
N ASN A 92 -8.03 -1.22 5.75
CA ASN A 92 -8.50 -2.55 6.16
C ASN A 92 -7.60 -3.16 7.26
N SER A 93 -6.28 -3.06 7.10
CA SER A 93 -5.31 -3.58 8.06
C SER A 93 -5.35 -2.83 9.39
N TYR A 94 -5.52 -1.50 9.34
CA TYR A 94 -5.60 -0.64 10.50
C TYR A 94 -6.86 -0.93 11.32
N ALA A 95 -8.02 -1.05 10.65
CA ALA A 95 -9.28 -1.41 11.31
C ALA A 95 -9.18 -2.76 12.04
N MET A 96 -8.52 -3.75 11.43
CA MET A 96 -8.28 -5.05 12.06
C MET A 96 -7.35 -4.95 13.26
N LYS A 97 -6.22 -4.23 13.15
CA LYS A 97 -5.29 -4.04 14.28
C LYS A 97 -5.94 -3.32 15.47
N LYS A 98 -6.77 -2.32 15.21
CA LYS A 98 -7.50 -1.60 16.26
C LYS A 98 -8.46 -2.55 17.00
N ARG A 99 -9.22 -3.35 16.25
CA ARG A 99 -10.14 -4.34 16.82
C ARG A 99 -9.45 -5.41 17.64
N VAL A 100 -8.32 -5.95 17.15
CA VAL A 100 -7.57 -6.98 17.90
C VAL A 100 -6.89 -6.37 19.13
N GLY A 101 -6.38 -5.15 19.04
CA GLY A 101 -5.81 -4.43 20.18
C GLY A 101 -6.81 -4.09 21.28
N GLU A 102 -8.11 -4.04 20.98
CA GLU A 102 -9.18 -3.89 21.97
C GLU A 102 -9.50 -5.21 22.71
N PHE A 103 -9.17 -6.37 22.13
CA PHE A 103 -9.37 -7.70 22.74
C PHE A 103 -8.23 -8.14 23.68
N ASP A 104 -7.03 -7.58 23.54
CA ASP A 104 -5.87 -7.87 24.43
C ASP A 104 -5.92 -7.09 25.76
N VAL A 105 -6.96 -6.26 25.99
CA VAL A 105 -7.13 -5.43 27.20
C VAL A 105 -8.30 -5.88 28.09
N SER A 106 -8.80 -7.10 27.90
CA SER A 106 -9.84 -7.73 28.73
C SER A 106 -9.34 -9.05 29.32
#